data_AF-A0A959J547-F1
#
_entry.id   AF-A0A959J547-F1
#
_cell.length_a   1.000
_cell.length_b   1.000
_cell.length_c   1.000
_cell.angle_alpha   90.00
_cell.angle_beta   90.00
_cell.angle_gamma   90.00
#
_symmetry.space_group_name_H-M   'P 1'
#
loop_
_entity.id
_entity.type
_entity.pdbx_description
1 polymer ?
#
loop_
_entity_poly.entity_id
_entity_poly.type
_entity_poly.pdbx_seq_one_letter_code
_entity_poly.pdbx_strand_id
1 'polypeptide(L)'
;MIRAGLVFCILFFALSTARTQIINIEDSRKKIDSVGLFGQLDLTFSLVQSSKQLLTFKGTSRADWIRPKGAWMGILDYRVIINEKDNLQDDGFFHLRYGRLLNKRFTWEAFSQLQHNRQLRIDLRWLAGTGPRFLLYNKPRQKAYLGVLYMFEYDEIVASNTIWRDHRLSSYLSVHLQLTPNLDFASTSYYQPLIGNFAESRVSSVNSLSFKFTDHLQFRIQFNISYDGRLAKETENVPATVYNFTNGLRWAF
;
A
#
# COMPACT_ATOMS: atom_id res chain seq x y z
N MET A 1 29.30 -19.24 35.57
CA MET A 1 27.87 -19.31 35.25
C MET A 1 27.71 -19.05 33.76
N ILE A 2 27.66 -20.13 32.99
CA ILE A 2 27.52 -20.15 31.53
C ILE A 2 26.04 -20.48 31.26
N ARG A 3 25.51 -19.96 30.13
CA ARG A 3 24.25 -20.34 29.44
C ARG A 3 23.07 -19.38 29.59
N ALA A 4 23.13 -18.28 28.83
CA ALA A 4 21.95 -17.65 28.21
C ALA A 4 22.25 -16.94 26.87
N GLY A 5 23.44 -17.16 26.28
CA GLY A 5 23.92 -16.39 25.11
C GLY A 5 23.94 -17.15 23.78
N LEU A 6 23.41 -18.38 23.71
CA LEU A 6 23.65 -19.27 22.56
C LEU A 6 22.38 -19.78 21.85
N VAL A 7 21.19 -19.30 22.24
CA VAL A 7 19.93 -19.69 21.59
C VAL A 7 19.48 -18.68 20.52
N PHE A 8 19.98 -17.44 20.54
CA PHE A 8 19.57 -16.42 19.55
C PHE A 8 20.32 -16.51 18.21
N CYS A 9 21.52 -17.11 18.16
CA CYS A 9 22.31 -17.20 16.92
C CYS A 9 21.98 -18.43 16.05
N ILE A 10 21.28 -19.44 16.56
CA ILE A 10 21.01 -20.68 15.81
C ILE A 10 19.74 -20.57 14.95
N LEU A 11 18.83 -19.64 15.26
CA LEU A 11 17.62 -19.39 14.44
C LEU A 11 17.89 -18.59 13.16
N PHE A 12 19.08 -17.99 13.00
CA PHE A 12 19.45 -17.24 11.79
C PHE A 12 20.14 -18.11 10.71
N PHE A 13 20.49 -19.37 11.01
CA PHE A 13 21.27 -20.22 10.09
C PHE A 13 20.49 -21.35 9.40
N ALA A 14 19.18 -21.49 9.66
CA ALA A 14 18.36 -22.60 9.14
C ALA A 14 17.49 -22.28 7.91
N LEU A 15 17.63 -21.09 7.29
CA LEU A 15 16.80 -20.67 6.13
C LEU A 15 17.59 -20.58 4.80
N SER A 16 18.64 -21.39 4.63
CA SER A 16 19.60 -21.26 3.53
C SER A 16 19.23 -21.97 2.20
N THR A 17 17.96 -22.26 1.92
CA THR A 17 17.56 -22.84 0.61
C THR A 17 16.35 -22.21 -0.07
N ALA A 18 15.91 -21.02 0.37
CA ALA A 18 14.98 -20.24 -0.42
C ALA A 18 15.75 -19.18 -1.23
N ARG A 19 15.90 -19.39 -2.55
CA ARG A 19 16.23 -18.29 -3.47
C ARG A 19 15.03 -17.34 -3.58
N THR A 20 14.76 -16.58 -2.53
CA THR A 20 13.83 -15.44 -2.58
C THR A 20 14.61 -14.24 -3.06
N GLN A 21 14.46 -13.92 -4.35
CA GLN A 21 14.85 -12.61 -4.82
C GLN A 21 13.86 -11.60 -4.22
N ILE A 22 14.34 -10.65 -3.42
CA ILE A 22 13.54 -9.52 -2.94
C ILE A 22 13.37 -8.58 -4.14
N ILE A 23 12.45 -8.93 -5.04
CA ILE A 23 12.11 -8.08 -6.17
C ILE A 23 10.98 -7.17 -5.74
N ASN A 24 11.23 -5.87 -5.71
CA ASN A 24 10.17 -4.88 -5.54
C ASN A 24 9.20 -4.94 -6.74
N ILE A 25 7.93 -5.20 -6.45
CA ILE A 25 6.93 -5.53 -7.50
C ILE A 25 6.34 -4.30 -8.17
N GLU A 26 6.58 -3.08 -7.67
CA GLU A 26 6.25 -1.91 -8.48
C GLU A 26 7.03 -1.89 -9.81
N ASP A 27 8.27 -2.40 -9.81
CA ASP A 27 9.07 -2.59 -11.03
C ASP A 27 8.82 -3.94 -11.73
N SER A 28 8.10 -4.88 -11.10
CA SER A 28 7.82 -6.22 -11.66
C SER A 28 6.50 -6.33 -12.44
N ARG A 29 5.70 -5.25 -12.55
CA ARG A 29 4.67 -5.18 -13.61
C ARG A 29 5.27 -5.19 -15.04
N LYS A 30 6.61 -5.26 -15.15
CA LYS A 30 7.43 -5.37 -16.37
C LYS A 30 7.45 -6.74 -17.04
N LYS A 31 6.83 -7.81 -16.50
CA LYS A 31 6.58 -9.04 -17.27
C LYS A 31 5.11 -9.43 -17.22
N ILE A 32 4.44 -9.31 -18.36
CA ILE A 32 3.03 -9.69 -18.57
C ILE A 32 2.84 -11.21 -18.60
N ASP A 33 3.92 -12.01 -18.54
CA ASP A 33 3.87 -13.47 -18.71
C ASP A 33 4.39 -14.29 -17.52
N SER A 34 4.58 -13.70 -16.33
CA SER A 34 5.17 -14.42 -15.21
C SER A 34 4.09 -14.97 -14.26
N VAL A 35 3.81 -16.28 -14.37
CA VAL A 35 3.15 -17.07 -13.33
C VAL A 35 4.14 -17.30 -12.20
N GLY A 36 3.76 -17.04 -10.96
CA GLY A 36 4.70 -17.18 -9.84
C GLY A 36 4.23 -16.54 -8.53
N LEU A 37 5.03 -16.74 -7.49
CA LEU A 37 4.94 -16.01 -6.23
C LEU A 37 6.05 -14.96 -6.22
N PHE A 38 5.68 -13.72 -5.94
CA PHE A 38 6.58 -12.59 -5.83
C PHE A 38 6.37 -11.96 -4.46
N GLY A 39 7.44 -11.43 -3.85
CA GLY A 39 7.31 -10.76 -2.56
C GLY A 39 8.34 -9.67 -2.35
N GLN A 40 8.01 -8.79 -1.42
CA GLN A 40 8.84 -7.66 -1.00
C GLN A 40 8.72 -7.51 0.52
N LEU A 41 9.84 -7.25 1.18
CA LEU A 41 9.92 -6.94 2.60
C LEU A 41 10.77 -5.69 2.77
N ASP A 42 10.20 -4.64 3.34
CA ASP A 42 10.89 -3.40 3.71
C ASP A 42 10.87 -3.27 5.22
N LEU A 43 12.05 -3.16 5.84
CA LEU A 43 12.21 -2.89 7.27
C LEU A 43 12.88 -1.53 7.42
N THR A 44 12.28 -0.65 8.21
CA THR A 44 12.80 0.70 8.47
C THR A 44 12.94 0.91 9.96
N PHE A 45 14.12 1.39 10.35
CA PHE A 45 14.43 1.87 11.69
C PHE A 45 14.72 3.37 11.62
N SER A 46 14.14 4.15 12.51
CA SER A 46 14.41 5.59 12.61
C SER A 46 14.52 6.01 14.07
N LEU A 47 15.57 6.77 14.37
CA LEU A 47 15.78 7.41 15.66
C LEU A 47 15.88 8.92 15.44
N VAL A 48 14.98 9.67 16.06
CA VAL A 48 14.93 11.13 15.96
C VAL A 48 15.05 11.73 17.36
N GLN A 49 16.03 12.60 17.57
CA GLN A 49 16.12 13.44 18.76
C GLN A 49 15.56 14.83 18.44
N SER A 50 14.49 15.23 19.11
CA SER A 50 13.96 16.60 19.09
C SER A 50 13.79 17.08 20.54
N SER A 51 12.68 17.75 20.87
CA SER A 51 12.28 18.00 22.27
C SER A 51 12.02 16.72 23.06
N LYS A 52 11.86 15.58 22.37
CA LYS A 52 11.77 14.22 22.88
C LYS A 52 12.49 13.28 21.91
N GLN A 53 13.02 12.17 22.40
CA GLN A 53 13.48 11.05 21.58
C GLN A 53 12.30 10.25 21.05
N LEU A 54 12.34 9.93 19.76
CA LEU A 54 11.36 9.09 19.06
C LEU A 54 12.09 7.94 18.36
N LEU A 55 11.72 6.72 18.73
CA LEU A 55 12.19 5.48 18.13
C LEU A 55 11.07 4.90 17.27
N THR A 56 11.30 4.74 15.97
CA THR A 56 10.31 4.20 15.03
C THR A 56 10.81 2.91 14.40
N PHE A 57 9.99 1.87 14.49
CA PHE A 57 10.14 0.63 13.73
C PHE A 57 9.00 0.53 12.74
N LYS A 58 9.30 0.26 11.48
CA LYS A 58 8.29 0.03 10.45
C LYS A 58 8.65 -1.23 9.65
N GLY A 59 7.66 -2.09 9.45
CA GLY A 59 7.74 -3.24 8.56
C GLY A 59 6.64 -3.19 7.51
N THR A 60 7.01 -3.29 6.24
CA THR A 60 6.07 -3.42 5.12
C THR A 60 6.38 -4.73 4.40
N SER A 61 5.38 -5.58 4.23
CA SER A 61 5.47 -6.83 3.49
C SER A 61 4.41 -6.83 2.39
N ARG A 62 4.78 -7.34 1.21
CA ARG A 62 3.89 -7.54 0.08
C ARG A 62 4.13 -8.92 -0.52
N ALA A 63 3.05 -9.59 -0.90
CA ALA A 63 3.10 -10.83 -1.65
C ALA A 63 2.09 -10.81 -2.80
N ASP A 64 2.54 -11.18 -4.00
CA ASP A 64 1.69 -11.36 -5.18
C ASP A 64 1.79 -12.81 -5.67
N TRP A 65 0.65 -13.49 -5.78
CA TRP A 65 0.58 -14.84 -6.33
C TRP A 65 -0.21 -14.84 -7.64
N ILE A 66 0.50 -14.96 -8.76
CA ILE A 66 -0.02 -14.79 -10.11
C ILE A 66 -0.20 -16.15 -10.78
N ARG A 67 -1.39 -16.39 -11.34
CA ARG A 67 -1.79 -17.57 -12.13
C ARG A 67 -2.40 -17.12 -13.46
N PRO A 68 -2.49 -17.98 -14.48
CA PRO A 68 -2.95 -17.59 -15.82
C PRO A 68 -4.35 -16.92 -15.87
N LYS A 69 -5.25 -17.31 -14.96
CA LYS A 69 -6.62 -16.77 -14.88
C LYS A 69 -6.89 -15.97 -13.61
N GLY A 70 -5.89 -15.68 -12.80
CA GLY A 70 -6.12 -14.85 -11.61
C GLY A 70 -4.88 -14.55 -10.79
N ALA A 71 -4.98 -13.56 -9.91
CA ALA A 71 -3.88 -13.11 -9.08
C ALA A 71 -4.36 -12.73 -7.68
N TRP A 72 -3.59 -13.10 -6.66
CA TRP A 72 -3.74 -12.59 -5.31
C TRP A 72 -2.67 -11.53 -5.04
N MET A 73 -3.01 -10.48 -4.29
CA MET A 73 -2.10 -9.47 -3.78
C MET A 73 -2.40 -9.25 -2.30
N GLY A 74 -1.39 -9.42 -1.45
CA GLY A 74 -1.43 -9.11 -0.03
C GLY A 74 -0.43 -8.02 0.32
N ILE A 75 -0.82 -7.09 1.18
CA ILE A 75 0.06 -6.07 1.78
C ILE A 75 -0.19 -6.08 3.28
N LEU A 76 0.88 -6.05 4.05
CA LEU A 76 0.89 -5.82 5.49
C LEU A 76 1.87 -4.68 5.78
N ASP A 77 1.43 -3.63 6.44
CA ASP A 77 2.25 -2.51 6.88
C ASP A 77 1.97 -2.27 8.36
N TYR A 78 3.03 -2.25 9.16
CA TYR A 78 2.92 -2.00 10.60
C TYR A 78 4.04 -1.06 11.04
N ARG A 79 3.68 -0.04 11.80
CA ARG A 79 4.59 0.98 12.31
C ARG A 79 4.36 1.14 13.80
N VAL A 80 5.44 1.14 14.57
CA VAL A 80 5.46 1.43 16.00
C VAL A 80 6.38 2.62 16.24
N ILE A 81 5.92 3.58 17.04
CA ILE A 81 6.64 4.75 17.49
C ILE A 81 6.66 4.72 19.02
N ILE A 82 7.86 4.71 19.59
CA ILE A 82 8.11 4.70 21.03
C ILE A 82 8.76 6.05 21.38
N ASN A 83 8.30 6.68 22.47
CA ASN A 83 8.92 7.89 23.00
C ASN A 83 9.56 7.64 24.38
N GLU A 84 10.31 8.61 24.90
CA GLU A 84 11.03 8.52 26.19
C GLU A 84 10.16 8.20 27.41
N LYS A 85 8.84 8.41 27.34
CA LYS A 85 7.90 8.10 28.43
C LYS A 85 7.25 6.73 28.26
N ASP A 86 7.77 5.88 27.38
CA ASP A 86 7.22 4.59 27.00
C ASP A 86 5.78 4.65 26.46
N ASN A 87 5.33 5.82 25.97
CA ASN A 87 4.06 5.88 25.25
C ASN A 87 4.25 5.24 23.87
N LEU A 88 3.56 4.12 23.66
CA LEU A 88 3.54 3.40 22.40
C LEU A 88 2.41 3.91 21.51
N GLN A 89 2.79 4.44 20.35
CA GLN A 89 1.87 4.71 19.25
C GLN A 89 2.12 3.70 18.13
N ASP A 90 1.05 3.11 17.61
CA ASP A 90 1.14 2.18 16.49
C ASP A 90 0.12 2.50 15.40
N ASP A 91 0.49 2.17 14.17
CA ASP A 91 -0.36 2.20 12.99
C ASP A 91 -0.23 0.87 12.25
N GLY A 92 -1.33 0.42 11.65
CA GLY A 92 -1.41 -0.89 11.03
C GLY A 92 -2.33 -0.87 9.82
N PHE A 93 -1.91 -1.58 8.80
CA PHE A 93 -2.63 -1.69 7.55
C PHE A 93 -2.45 -3.09 6.97
N PHE A 94 -3.58 -3.71 6.63
CA PHE A 94 -3.63 -4.98 5.92
C PHE A 94 -4.53 -4.83 4.71
N HIS A 95 -4.10 -5.33 3.56
CA HIS A 95 -4.88 -5.30 2.33
C HIS A 95 -4.72 -6.61 1.58
N LEU A 96 -5.84 -7.25 1.26
CA LEU A 96 -5.90 -8.45 0.44
C LEU A 96 -6.80 -8.19 -0.77
N ARG A 97 -6.31 -8.51 -1.96
CA ARG A 97 -7.07 -8.39 -3.21
C ARG A 97 -6.90 -9.64 -4.06
N TYR A 98 -8.01 -10.13 -4.59
CA TYR A 98 -8.06 -11.18 -5.61
C TYR A 98 -8.60 -10.61 -6.91
N GLY A 99 -7.95 -10.94 -8.03
CA GLY A 99 -8.44 -10.64 -9.37
C GLY A 99 -8.62 -11.92 -10.18
N ARG A 100 -9.79 -12.14 -10.76
CA ARG A 100 -10.09 -13.23 -11.69
C ARG A 100 -10.21 -12.68 -13.11
N LEU A 101 -9.34 -13.12 -14.01
CA LEU A 101 -9.44 -12.78 -15.43
C LEU A 101 -10.63 -13.54 -16.04
N LEU A 102 -11.67 -12.82 -16.48
CA LEU A 102 -12.81 -13.44 -17.16
C LEU A 102 -12.58 -13.46 -18.68
N ASN A 103 -11.97 -12.42 -19.23
CA ASN A 103 -11.55 -12.34 -20.63
C ASN A 103 -10.35 -11.38 -20.78
N LYS A 104 -9.87 -11.18 -22.02
CA LYS A 104 -8.68 -10.35 -22.29
C LYS A 104 -8.77 -8.89 -21.84
N ARG A 105 -9.97 -8.35 -21.58
CA ARG A 105 -10.18 -6.95 -21.18
C ARG A 105 -10.80 -6.80 -19.79
N PHE A 106 -11.24 -7.88 -19.17
CA PHE A 106 -12.06 -7.85 -17.97
C PHE A 106 -11.51 -8.75 -16.88
N THR A 107 -11.27 -8.15 -15.74
CA THR A 107 -10.92 -8.83 -14.49
C THR A 107 -11.99 -8.52 -13.46
N TRP A 108 -12.56 -9.53 -12.83
CA TRP A 108 -13.38 -9.33 -11.63
C TRP A 108 -12.47 -9.25 -10.42
N GLU A 109 -12.59 -8.19 -9.62
CA GLU A 109 -11.78 -7.99 -8.42
C GLU A 109 -12.64 -8.11 -7.17
N ALA A 110 -12.05 -8.65 -6.10
CA ALA A 110 -12.58 -8.64 -4.75
C ALA A 110 -11.45 -8.27 -3.78
N PHE A 111 -11.73 -7.47 -2.75
CA PHE A 111 -10.73 -7.05 -1.79
C PHE A 111 -11.31 -6.90 -0.38
N SER A 112 -10.43 -7.03 0.61
CA SER A 112 -10.67 -6.64 1.99
C SER A 112 -9.48 -5.84 2.51
N GLN A 113 -9.74 -4.83 3.32
CA GLN A 113 -8.72 -3.98 3.92
C GLN A 113 -9.05 -3.77 5.40
N LEU A 114 -8.00 -3.74 6.22
CA LEU A 114 -8.06 -3.37 7.63
C LEU A 114 -7.05 -2.25 7.87
N GLN A 115 -7.44 -1.23 8.61
CA GLN A 115 -6.57 -0.11 8.95
C GLN A 115 -6.85 0.36 10.37
N HIS A 116 -5.81 0.66 11.13
CA HIS A 116 -5.89 1.60 12.24
C HIS A 116 -4.78 2.64 12.06
N ASN A 117 -5.07 3.89 12.40
CA ASN A 117 -4.12 4.98 12.21
C ASN A 117 -4.37 6.06 13.26
N ARG A 118 -3.53 6.09 14.29
CA ARG A 118 -3.68 7.03 15.40
C ARG A 118 -3.44 8.48 14.97
N GLN A 119 -2.56 8.70 13.99
CA GLN A 119 -2.30 10.05 13.45
C GLN A 119 -3.55 10.63 12.75
N LEU A 120 -4.33 9.77 12.07
CA LEU A 120 -5.58 10.14 11.40
C LEU A 120 -6.82 9.96 12.28
N ARG A 121 -6.64 9.63 13.57
CA ARG A 121 -7.72 9.37 14.53
C ARG A 121 -8.69 8.27 14.06
N ILE A 122 -8.17 7.25 13.38
CA ILE A 122 -8.92 6.06 12.97
C ILE A 122 -8.56 4.92 13.93
N ASP A 123 -9.53 4.50 14.77
CA ASP A 123 -9.37 3.35 15.66
C ASP A 123 -9.43 2.06 14.86
N LEU A 124 -10.42 1.96 13.97
CA LEU A 124 -10.61 0.81 13.10
C LEU A 124 -11.29 1.24 11.82
N ARG A 125 -10.75 0.83 10.68
CA ARG A 125 -11.40 0.91 9.37
C ARG A 125 -11.32 -0.43 8.69
N TRP A 126 -12.47 -1.06 8.49
CA TRP A 126 -12.59 -2.28 7.72
C TRP A 126 -13.35 -2.00 6.42
N LEU A 127 -12.75 -2.37 5.29
CA LEU A 127 -13.35 -2.24 3.97
C LEU A 127 -13.45 -3.61 3.32
N ALA A 128 -14.57 -3.88 2.66
CA ALA A 128 -14.71 -5.05 1.80
C ALA A 128 -15.42 -4.63 0.51
N GLY A 129 -14.88 -5.03 -0.64
CA GLY A 129 -15.42 -4.59 -1.92
C GLY A 129 -15.18 -5.55 -3.05
N THR A 130 -15.97 -5.39 -4.11
CA THR A 130 -15.87 -6.21 -5.32
C THR A 130 -16.41 -5.48 -6.53
N GLY A 131 -15.88 -5.80 -7.71
CA GLY A 131 -16.41 -5.28 -8.97
C GLY A 131 -15.45 -5.43 -10.13
N PRO A 132 -15.83 -4.91 -11.30
CA PRO A 132 -15.04 -5.02 -12.51
C PRO A 132 -13.81 -4.10 -12.52
N ARG A 133 -12.74 -4.62 -13.13
CA ARG A 133 -11.61 -3.87 -13.64
C ARG A 133 -11.49 -4.07 -15.15
N PHE A 134 -11.48 -2.95 -15.85
CA PHE A 134 -11.36 -2.85 -17.29
C PHE A 134 -9.92 -2.53 -17.69
N LEU A 135 -9.39 -3.25 -18.67
CA LEU A 135 -8.17 -2.89 -19.37
C LEU A 135 -8.50 -1.84 -20.44
N LEU A 136 -8.15 -0.59 -20.19
CA LEU A 136 -8.40 0.53 -21.12
C LEU A 136 -7.36 0.59 -22.23
N TYR A 137 -6.09 0.35 -21.88
CA TYR A 137 -4.98 0.45 -22.81
C TYR A 137 -3.91 -0.60 -22.50
N ASN A 138 -3.41 -1.27 -23.54
CA ASN A 138 -2.42 -2.33 -23.43
C ASN A 138 -1.39 -2.28 -24.57
N LYS A 139 -0.22 -1.72 -24.29
CA LYS A 139 0.97 -1.79 -25.13
C LYS A 139 2.16 -2.23 -24.26
N PRO A 140 3.25 -2.75 -24.85
CA PRO A 140 4.39 -3.27 -24.09
C PRO A 140 4.93 -2.33 -23.02
N ARG A 141 4.93 -1.02 -23.29
CA ARG A 141 5.46 0.03 -22.40
C ARG A 141 4.40 0.82 -21.63
N GLN A 142 3.12 0.60 -21.93
CA GLN A 142 2.06 1.51 -21.50
C GLN A 142 0.80 0.71 -21.19
N LYS A 143 0.28 0.84 -19.98
CA LYS A 143 -0.94 0.17 -19.54
C LYS A 143 -1.83 1.13 -18.78
N ALA A 144 -3.13 1.01 -19.00
CA ALA A 144 -4.13 1.74 -18.24
C ALA A 144 -5.28 0.80 -17.85
N TYR A 145 -5.74 0.93 -16.62
CA TYR A 145 -6.85 0.16 -16.07
C TYR A 145 -7.83 1.08 -15.36
N LEU A 146 -9.12 0.79 -15.50
CA LEU A 146 -10.20 1.43 -14.76
C LEU A 146 -10.90 0.38 -13.90
N GLY A 147 -10.84 0.51 -12.59
CA GLY A 147 -11.67 -0.27 -11.67
C GLY A 147 -12.91 0.52 -11.29
N VAL A 148 -14.05 -0.16 -11.22
CA VAL A 148 -15.30 0.37 -10.67
C VAL A 148 -15.87 -0.69 -9.73
N LEU A 149 -15.73 -0.50 -8.42
CA LEU A 149 -16.07 -1.52 -7.42
C LEU A 149 -17.12 -1.00 -6.45
N TYR A 150 -18.02 -1.87 -6.01
CA TYR A 150 -18.78 -1.64 -4.80
C TYR A 150 -17.86 -1.87 -3.58
N MET A 151 -18.02 -1.07 -2.53
CA MET A 151 -17.24 -1.17 -1.29
C MET A 151 -18.13 -0.89 -0.08
N PHE A 152 -18.19 -1.82 0.86
CA PHE A 152 -18.69 -1.58 2.21
C PHE A 152 -17.54 -1.06 3.09
N GLU A 153 -17.81 -0.05 3.90
CA GLU A 153 -16.88 0.57 4.85
C GLU A 153 -17.49 0.55 6.25
N TYR A 154 -16.70 0.08 7.22
CA TYR A 154 -16.98 0.15 8.64
C TYR A 154 -15.85 0.94 9.31
N ASP A 155 -16.18 2.09 9.90
CA ASP A 155 -15.22 3.00 10.52
C ASP A 155 -15.55 3.29 11.99
N GLU A 156 -14.53 3.22 12.85
CA GLU A 156 -14.51 3.67 14.23
C GLU A 156 -13.48 4.79 14.36
N ILE A 157 -13.90 5.95 14.89
CA ILE A 157 -13.11 7.18 14.91
C ILE A 157 -12.80 7.62 16.35
N VAL A 158 -11.51 7.93 16.61
CA VAL A 158 -10.92 8.30 17.91
C VAL A 158 -11.35 9.71 18.34
N ALA A 159 -12.64 9.94 18.57
CA ALA A 159 -13.14 11.17 19.21
C ALA A 159 -14.64 11.12 19.49
N SER A 160 -15.38 10.58 18.53
CA SER A 160 -16.81 10.85 18.42
C SER A 160 -17.68 9.71 18.96
N ASN A 161 -17.07 8.57 19.32
CA ASN A 161 -17.78 7.30 19.57
C ASN A 161 -18.73 6.94 18.40
N THR A 162 -18.46 7.50 17.22
CA THR A 162 -19.30 7.37 16.04
C THR A 162 -18.79 6.20 15.22
N ILE A 163 -19.71 5.31 14.89
CA ILE A 163 -19.47 4.19 13.98
C ILE A 163 -20.13 4.54 12.64
N TRP A 164 -19.34 4.59 11.57
CA TRP A 164 -19.90 4.71 10.22
C TRP A 164 -19.99 3.35 9.56
N ARG A 165 -21.11 3.13 8.86
CA ARG A 165 -21.37 1.93 8.05
C ARG A 165 -21.84 2.40 6.70
N ASP A 166 -20.89 2.56 5.79
CA ASP A 166 -21.11 3.24 4.53
C ASP A 166 -21.05 2.25 3.37
N HIS A 167 -21.91 2.50 2.39
CA HIS A 167 -21.84 1.87 1.08
C HIS A 167 -21.21 2.88 0.12
N ARG A 168 -20.08 2.52 -0.50
CA ARG A 168 -19.30 3.39 -1.37
C ARG A 168 -19.15 2.79 -2.75
N LEU A 169 -19.06 3.67 -3.74
CA LEU A 169 -18.43 3.34 -5.01
C LEU A 169 -16.93 3.53 -4.82
N SER A 170 -16.10 2.57 -5.25
CA SER A 170 -14.64 2.68 -5.25
C SER A 170 -14.13 2.58 -6.68
N SER A 171 -14.04 3.73 -7.34
CA SER A 171 -13.54 3.83 -8.70
C SER A 171 -12.07 4.21 -8.69
N TYR A 172 -11.26 3.58 -9.56
CA TYR A 172 -9.84 3.92 -9.67
C TYR A 172 -9.33 3.89 -11.10
N LEU A 173 -8.41 4.80 -11.41
CA LEU A 173 -7.63 4.79 -12.65
C LEU A 173 -6.18 4.45 -12.30
N SER A 174 -5.66 3.37 -12.87
CA SER A 174 -4.27 2.94 -12.70
C SER A 174 -3.54 3.00 -14.04
N VAL A 175 -2.47 3.78 -14.10
CA VAL A 175 -1.66 4.01 -15.29
C VAL A 175 -0.22 3.64 -15.01
N HIS A 176 0.42 2.97 -15.98
CA HIS A 176 1.84 2.68 -15.98
C HIS A 176 2.41 3.04 -17.36
N LEU A 177 3.37 3.96 -17.39
CA LEU A 177 4.03 4.45 -18.60
C LEU A 177 5.55 4.32 -18.44
N GLN A 178 6.18 3.50 -19.27
CA GLN A 178 7.60 3.58 -19.51
C GLN A 178 7.83 4.64 -20.59
N LEU A 179 8.14 5.87 -20.16
CA LEU A 179 8.32 7.04 -21.02
C LEU A 179 9.59 6.91 -21.86
N THR A 180 10.67 6.42 -21.25
CA THR A 180 11.93 6.03 -21.90
C THR A 180 12.44 4.72 -21.27
N PRO A 181 13.45 4.04 -21.83
CA PRO A 181 14.01 2.83 -21.21
C PRO A 181 14.44 3.03 -19.74
N ASN A 182 14.83 4.25 -19.38
CA ASN A 182 15.34 4.63 -18.07
C ASN A 182 14.33 5.41 -17.22
N LEU A 183 13.12 5.67 -17.72
CA LEU A 183 12.12 6.49 -17.04
C LEU A 183 10.76 5.79 -17.02
N ASP A 184 10.32 5.42 -15.82
CA ASP A 184 9.02 4.82 -15.57
C ASP A 184 8.17 5.73 -14.69
N PHE A 185 6.93 5.93 -15.10
CA PHE A 185 5.89 6.62 -14.34
C PHE A 185 4.75 5.66 -14.04
N ALA A 186 4.32 5.61 -12.79
CA ALA A 186 3.11 4.90 -12.39
C ALA A 186 2.23 5.81 -11.55
N SER A 187 0.92 5.73 -11.76
CA SER A 187 -0.06 6.46 -10.97
C SER A 187 -1.28 5.60 -10.73
N THR A 188 -1.83 5.64 -9.53
CA THR A 188 -3.15 5.08 -9.23
C THR A 188 -3.93 6.08 -8.41
N SER A 189 -5.06 6.53 -8.94
CA SER A 189 -5.95 7.48 -8.30
C SER A 189 -7.32 6.86 -8.05
N TYR A 190 -7.87 7.10 -6.86
CA TYR A 190 -9.17 6.62 -6.41
C TYR A 190 -10.14 7.79 -6.21
N TYR A 191 -11.40 7.58 -6.60
CA TYR A 191 -12.54 8.40 -6.23
C TYR A 191 -13.57 7.50 -5.57
N GLN A 192 -13.89 7.79 -4.30
CA GLN A 192 -14.66 6.90 -3.42
C GLN A 192 -15.86 7.61 -2.76
N PRO A 193 -16.90 8.00 -3.52
CA PRO A 193 -18.10 8.64 -2.97
C PRO A 193 -18.99 7.67 -2.18
N LEU A 194 -19.80 8.22 -1.28
CA LEU A 194 -20.94 7.50 -0.71
C LEU A 194 -21.99 7.23 -1.80
N ILE A 195 -22.51 6.00 -1.82
CA ILE A 195 -23.69 5.66 -2.62
C ILE A 195 -24.88 6.38 -1.98
N GLY A 196 -25.53 7.25 -2.75
CA GLY A 196 -26.61 8.12 -2.26
C GLY A 196 -26.16 9.55 -1.95
N ASN A 197 -24.86 9.83 -1.82
CA ASN A 197 -24.34 11.19 -1.68
C ASN A 197 -22.92 11.33 -2.26
N PHE A 198 -22.84 11.69 -3.54
CA PHE A 198 -21.55 11.80 -4.25
C PHE A 198 -20.73 13.03 -3.85
N ALA A 199 -21.34 14.01 -3.19
CA ALA A 199 -20.62 15.17 -2.65
C ALA A 199 -19.72 14.76 -1.47
N GLU A 200 -20.14 13.77 -0.69
CA GLU A 200 -19.33 13.18 0.39
C GLU A 200 -18.41 12.10 -0.19
N SER A 201 -17.23 12.53 -0.65
CA SER A 201 -16.28 11.68 -1.36
C SER A 201 -14.87 11.71 -0.77
N ARG A 202 -14.20 10.56 -0.86
CA ARG A 202 -12.76 10.44 -0.59
C ARG A 202 -12.01 10.36 -1.91
N VAL A 203 -10.89 11.07 -2.00
CA VAL A 203 -9.98 11.00 -3.14
C VAL A 203 -8.62 10.57 -2.64
N SER A 204 -7.93 9.70 -3.36
CA SER A 204 -6.52 9.42 -3.08
C SER A 204 -5.75 9.20 -4.36
N SER A 205 -4.45 9.47 -4.33
CA SER A 205 -3.57 9.27 -5.47
C SER A 205 -2.18 8.89 -4.98
N VAL A 206 -1.64 7.82 -5.56
CA VAL A 206 -0.26 7.36 -5.38
C VAL A 206 0.44 7.50 -6.72
N ASN A 207 1.50 8.30 -6.77
CA ASN A 207 2.25 8.59 -7.97
C ASN A 207 3.70 8.24 -7.73
N SER A 208 4.34 7.53 -8.66
CA SER A 208 5.76 7.22 -8.59
C SER A 208 6.44 7.49 -9.93
N LEU A 209 7.64 8.04 -9.82
CA LEU A 209 8.54 8.29 -10.95
C LEU A 209 9.87 7.63 -10.61
N SER A 210 10.33 6.71 -11.46
CA SER A 210 11.57 5.97 -11.25
C SER A 210 12.52 6.21 -12.43
N PHE A 211 13.69 6.76 -12.12
CA PHE A 211 14.80 6.98 -13.04
C PHE A 211 15.86 5.91 -12.82
N LYS A 212 16.14 5.09 -13.83
CA LYS A 212 17.18 4.06 -13.79
C LYS A 212 18.48 4.62 -14.33
N PHE A 213 19.49 4.73 -13.47
CA PHE A 213 20.84 5.10 -13.90
C PHE A 213 21.59 3.89 -14.45
N THR A 214 21.42 2.74 -13.79
CA THR A 214 21.95 1.45 -14.20
C THR A 214 20.91 0.36 -13.92
N ASP A 215 21.22 -0.90 -14.24
CA ASP A 215 20.37 -2.03 -13.87
C ASP A 215 20.26 -2.24 -12.35
N HIS A 216 21.24 -1.71 -11.60
CA HIS A 216 21.32 -1.85 -10.14
C HIS A 216 20.96 -0.58 -9.39
N LEU A 217 21.09 0.61 -10.00
CA LEU A 217 20.88 1.88 -9.32
C LEU A 217 19.72 2.67 -9.95
N GLN A 218 18.72 2.99 -9.13
CA GLN A 218 17.60 3.83 -9.53
C GLN A 218 17.33 4.95 -8.51
N PHE A 219 16.95 6.12 -9.00
CA PHE A 219 16.35 7.18 -8.20
C PHE A 219 14.83 7.09 -8.30
N ARG A 220 14.16 7.12 -7.16
CA ARG A 220 12.70 7.04 -7.08
C ARG A 220 12.17 8.28 -6.39
N ILE A 221 11.11 8.83 -6.97
CA ILE A 221 10.24 9.85 -6.38
C ILE A 221 8.86 9.22 -6.20
N GLN A 222 8.24 9.43 -5.05
CA GLN A 222 6.88 9.02 -4.76
C GLN A 222 6.11 10.17 -4.11
N PHE A 223 4.91 10.42 -4.63
CA PHE A 223 3.97 11.41 -4.11
C PHE A 223 2.63 10.75 -3.85
N ASN A 224 2.27 10.67 -2.57
CA ASN A 224 0.99 10.18 -2.10
C ASN A 224 0.16 11.36 -1.60
N ILE A 225 -1.11 11.43 -1.99
CA ILE A 225 -2.05 12.44 -1.51
C ILE A 225 -3.41 11.80 -1.27
N SER A 226 -4.11 12.25 -0.24
CA SER A 226 -5.47 11.85 0.06
C SER A 226 -6.28 13.03 0.57
N TYR A 227 -7.53 13.11 0.12
CA TYR A 227 -8.54 14.02 0.61
C TYR A 227 -9.70 13.25 1.23
N ASP A 228 -10.06 13.58 2.46
CA ASP A 228 -11.25 13.07 3.18
C ASP A 228 -11.90 14.22 3.96
N GLY A 229 -12.87 14.89 3.31
CA GLY A 229 -13.56 16.03 3.90
C GLY A 229 -14.46 15.66 5.08
N ARG A 230 -15.05 14.45 5.08
CA ARG A 230 -15.90 13.99 6.19
C ARG A 230 -15.07 13.71 7.43
N LEU A 231 -13.94 13.02 7.28
CA LEU A 231 -13.03 12.74 8.40
C LEU A 231 -12.58 14.04 9.07
N ALA A 232 -12.15 15.04 8.30
CA ALA A 232 -11.68 16.30 8.86
C ALA A 232 -12.75 17.15 9.57
N LYS A 233 -14.03 17.06 9.17
CA LYS A 233 -15.13 17.72 9.89
C LYS A 233 -15.37 17.10 11.27
N GLU A 234 -15.15 15.80 11.37
CA GLU A 234 -15.57 14.95 12.51
C GLU A 234 -14.40 14.63 13.47
N THR A 235 -13.18 14.99 13.09
CA THR A 235 -11.97 14.75 13.88
C THR A 235 -11.14 16.02 14.03
N GLU A 236 -10.95 16.46 15.27
CA GLU A 236 -10.12 17.63 15.52
C GLU A 236 -8.66 17.33 15.16
N ASN A 237 -7.98 18.34 14.61
CA ASN A 237 -6.56 18.31 14.22
C ASN A 237 -6.20 17.31 13.12
N VAL A 238 -7.17 16.76 12.38
CA VAL A 238 -6.92 15.99 11.16
C VAL A 238 -7.25 16.88 9.94
N PRO A 239 -6.25 17.23 9.11
CA PRO A 239 -6.52 18.03 7.93
C PRO A 239 -7.31 17.23 6.89
N ALA A 240 -8.18 17.92 6.13
CA ALA A 240 -8.94 17.29 5.04
C ALA A 240 -8.03 16.71 3.96
N THR A 241 -6.84 17.28 3.76
CA THR A 241 -5.84 16.81 2.81
C THR A 241 -4.57 16.38 3.54
N VAL A 242 -4.15 15.15 3.30
CA VAL A 242 -2.87 14.59 3.79
C VAL A 242 -2.03 14.21 2.59
N TYR A 243 -0.75 14.57 2.61
CA TYR A 243 0.18 14.21 1.54
C TYR A 243 1.52 13.78 2.11
N ASN A 244 2.22 12.94 1.35
CA ASN A 244 3.57 12.49 1.64
C ASN A 244 4.38 12.51 0.35
N PHE A 245 5.53 13.18 0.38
CA PHE A 245 6.49 13.21 -0.71
C PHE A 245 7.78 12.55 -0.24
N THR A 246 8.23 11.52 -0.95
CA THR A 246 9.47 10.82 -0.66
C THR A 246 10.31 10.70 -1.91
N ASN A 247 11.62 10.83 -1.75
CA ASN A 247 12.59 10.55 -2.80
C ASN A 247 13.78 9.79 -2.23
N GLY A 248 14.39 8.93 -3.03
CA GLY A 248 15.51 8.13 -2.56
C GLY A 248 16.21 7.37 -3.67
N LEU A 249 17.45 6.99 -3.39
CA LEU A 249 18.19 6.03 -4.20
C LEU A 249 17.81 4.61 -3.77
N ARG A 250 17.63 3.74 -4.75
CA ARG A 250 17.46 2.30 -4.53
C ARG A 250 18.56 1.57 -5.27
N TRP A 251 19.19 0.66 -4.54
CA TRP A 251 20.07 -0.35 -5.09
C TRP A 251 19.32 -1.69 -5.19
N ALA A 252 19.30 -2.30 -6.38
CA ALA A 252 18.75 -3.62 -6.63
C ALA A 252 19.90 -4.58 -6.97
N PHE A 253 19.98 -5.71 -6.28
CA PHE A 253 20.98 -6.76 -6.48
C PHE A 253 20.35 -8.03 -7.06
#